data_AF-A0A949IQ86-F1
#
_entry.id   AF-A0A949IQ86-F1
#
_cell.length_a   1.000
_cell.length_b   1.000
_cell.length_c   1.000
_cell.angle_alpha   90.00
_cell.angle_beta   90.00
_cell.angle_gamma   90.00
#
_symmetry.space_group_name_H-M   'P 1'
#
loop_
_entity.id
_entity.type
_entity.pdbx_description
1 polymer ?
#
loop_
_entity_poly.entity_id
_entity_poly.type
_entity_poly.pdbx_seq_one_letter_code
_entity_poly.pdbx_strand_id
1 'polypeptide(L)' 'MLKIATLAALVLTATTSPSFALTSKDGSDEARRACTPDVFRLCGAFIPDVNKITACLKDNKKNLSPACKAVFSSKK' A
#
# COMPACT_ATOMS: atom_id res chain seq x y z
N MET A 1 10.60 -48.73 29.48
CA MET A 1 11.36 -48.35 30.68
C MET A 1 12.72 -47.82 30.24
N LEU A 2 12.88 -46.51 30.10
CA LEU A 2 14.20 -45.90 29.93
C LEU A 2 14.24 -44.66 30.83
N LYS A 3 14.90 -44.81 31.97
CA LYS A 3 15.10 -43.81 33.01
C LYS A 3 16.12 -42.80 32.51
N ILE A 4 15.67 -41.62 32.09
CA ILE A 4 16.54 -40.48 31.82
C ILE A 4 16.30 -39.49 32.95
N ALA A 5 17.10 -39.64 34.00
CA ALA A 5 17.15 -38.73 35.11
C ALA A 5 18.16 -37.60 34.82
N THR A 6 17.86 -36.45 35.42
CA THR A 6 18.75 -35.34 35.75
C THR A 6 19.07 -34.26 34.71
N LEU A 7 18.52 -33.09 35.06
CA LEU A 7 19.08 -31.74 35.02
C LEU A 7 18.59 -30.82 33.90
N ALA A 8 17.99 -29.73 34.37
CA ALA A 8 17.31 -28.68 33.64
C ALA A 8 18.20 -28.04 32.56
N ALA A 9 17.70 -28.01 31.33
CA ALA A 9 18.07 -27.02 30.34
C ALA A 9 16.80 -26.57 29.62
N LEU A 10 16.34 -25.39 30.02
CA LEU A 10 15.29 -24.60 29.43
C LEU A 10 15.71 -24.21 28.00
N VAL A 11 15.05 -24.75 26.96
CA VAL A 11 15.00 -24.08 25.65
C VAL A 11 13.63 -24.30 25.01
N LEU A 12 12.91 -23.18 24.89
CA LEU A 12 11.55 -23.02 24.40
C LEU A 12 11.32 -23.59 23.00
N THR A 13 10.25 -24.38 22.86
CA THR A 13 9.53 -24.55 21.60
C THR A 13 8.76 -23.27 21.26
N ALA A 14 9.13 -22.57 20.20
CA ALA A 14 8.28 -21.55 19.57
C ALA A 14 8.57 -21.45 18.07
N THR A 15 7.95 -22.33 17.28
CA THR A 15 7.81 -22.15 15.84
C THR A 15 6.71 -21.12 15.57
N THR A 16 7.06 -19.84 15.44
CA THR A 16 6.12 -18.84 14.91
C THR A 16 6.85 -17.94 13.93
N SER A 17 6.69 -18.24 12.65
CA SER A 17 7.10 -17.43 11.52
C SER A 17 6.34 -16.09 11.53
N PRO A 18 6.99 -14.93 11.65
CA PRO A 18 6.30 -13.67 11.50
C PRO A 18 6.18 -13.32 10.01
N SER A 19 5.05 -13.66 9.39
CA SER A 19 4.68 -13.10 8.08
C SER A 19 4.00 -11.75 8.28
N PHE A 20 4.78 -10.69 8.48
CA PHE A 20 4.26 -9.32 8.41
C PHE A 20 4.48 -8.77 7.01
N ALA A 21 3.50 -8.95 6.13
CA ALA A 21 3.40 -8.23 4.87
C ALA A 21 2.19 -7.28 4.92
N LEU A 22 2.31 -6.17 5.66
CA LEU A 22 1.38 -5.05 5.53
C LEU A 22 1.78 -4.23 4.29
N THR A 23 1.51 -4.78 3.09
CA THR A 23 1.53 -3.96 1.88
C THR A 23 0.22 -3.18 1.83
N SER A 24 0.21 -2.04 2.51
CA SER A 24 -0.83 -1.03 2.36
C SER A 24 -0.82 -0.58 0.91
N LYS A 25 -1.76 -1.13 0.13
CA LYS A 25 -1.91 -0.91 -1.31
C LYS A 25 -2.60 0.43 -1.61
N ASP A 26 -2.28 1.45 -0.81
CA ASP A 26 -2.59 2.82 -1.13
C ASP A 26 -1.62 3.28 -2.23
N GLY A 27 -2.01 4.22 -3.09
CA GLY A 27 -1.20 4.57 -4.27
C GLY A 27 0.26 4.82 -3.88
N SER A 28 1.21 4.25 -4.63
CA SER A 28 2.65 4.46 -4.41
C SER A 28 2.94 5.94 -4.18
N ASP A 29 3.91 6.27 -3.32
CA ASP A 29 4.27 7.67 -3.07
C ASP A 29 4.62 8.41 -4.38
N GLU A 30 5.25 7.73 -5.34
CA GLU A 30 5.44 8.23 -6.70
C GLU A 30 4.11 8.55 -7.40
N ALA A 31 3.11 7.66 -7.30
CA ALA A 31 1.81 7.86 -7.91
C ALA A 31 1.07 9.05 -7.27
N ARG A 32 1.15 9.19 -5.95
CA ARG A 32 0.61 10.34 -5.24
C ARG A 32 1.27 11.62 -5.73
N ARG A 33 2.60 11.70 -5.70
CA ARG A 33 3.37 12.87 -6.18
C ARG A 33 3.04 13.24 -7.63
N ALA A 34 2.95 12.25 -8.51
CA ALA A 34 2.62 12.46 -9.92
C ALA A 34 1.22 13.04 -10.13
N CYS A 35 0.24 12.61 -9.32
CA CYS A 35 -1.15 13.02 -9.45
C CYS A 35 -1.54 14.23 -8.58
N THR A 36 -0.77 14.58 -7.54
CA THR A 36 -1.01 15.75 -6.68
C THR A 36 -1.38 17.04 -7.43
N PRO A 37 -0.63 17.50 -8.45
CA PRO A 37 -0.99 18.74 -9.16
C PRO A 37 -2.32 18.64 -9.91
N ASP A 38 -2.66 17.46 -10.45
CA ASP A 38 -3.95 17.22 -11.09
C ASP A 38 -5.10 17.13 -10.09
N VAL A 39 -4.86 16.55 -8.90
CA VAL A 39 -5.83 16.52 -7.81
C VAL A 39 -6.21 17.94 -7.40
N PHE A 40 -5.24 18.80 -7.14
CA PHE A 40 -5.54 20.18 -6.72
C PHE A 40 -6.28 20.98 -7.80
N ARG A 41 -5.93 20.77 -9.08
CA ARG A 41 -6.52 21.51 -10.20
C ARG A 41 -7.91 21.01 -10.62
N LEU A 42 -8.13 19.70 -10.59
CA LEU A 42 -9.35 19.07 -11.15
C LEU A 42 -10.27 18.49 -10.08
N CYS A 43 -9.71 17.95 -8.99
CA CYS A 43 -10.41 17.11 -8.03
C CYS A 43 -10.35 17.65 -6.59
N GLY A 44 -9.94 18.91 -6.40
CA GLY A 44 -9.65 19.48 -5.07
C GLY A 44 -10.85 19.46 -4.13
N ALA A 45 -12.07 19.53 -4.67
CA ALA A 45 -13.33 19.44 -3.92
C ALA A 45 -13.51 18.10 -3.18
N PHE A 46 -12.75 17.07 -3.54
CA PHE A 46 -12.84 15.74 -2.95
C PHE A 46 -11.78 15.48 -1.87
N ILE A 47 -10.88 16.43 -1.59
CA ILE A 47 -9.91 16.30 -0.50
C ILE A 47 -10.66 16.29 0.85
N PRO A 48 -10.37 15.37 1.79
CA PRO A 48 -9.30 14.35 1.78
C PRO A 48 -9.74 12.93 1.35
N ASP A 49 -10.89 12.76 0.72
CA ASP A 49 -11.45 11.45 0.32
C ASP A 49 -10.74 10.84 -0.89
N VAL A 50 -9.82 9.92 -0.62
CA VAL A 50 -9.00 9.23 -1.64
C VAL A 50 -9.84 8.46 -2.66
N ASN A 51 -10.97 7.89 -2.26
CA ASN A 51 -11.83 7.13 -3.17
C ASN A 51 -12.49 8.05 -4.20
N LYS A 52 -13.03 9.19 -3.73
CA LYS A 52 -13.62 10.20 -4.61
C LYS A 52 -12.58 10.86 -5.50
N ILE A 53 -11.38 11.16 -4.96
CA ILE A 53 -10.26 11.67 -5.76
C ILE A 53 -9.89 10.68 -6.87
N THR A 54 -9.76 9.40 -6.55
CA THR A 54 -9.42 8.36 -7.53
C THR A 54 -10.49 8.25 -8.61
N ALA A 55 -11.77 8.32 -8.25
CA ALA A 55 -12.87 8.34 -9.21
C ALA A 55 -12.82 9.58 -10.12
N CYS A 56 -12.61 10.76 -9.54
CA CYS A 56 -12.48 12.01 -10.29
C CYS A 56 -11.29 11.99 -11.27
N LEU A 57 -10.12 11.49 -10.85
CA LEU A 57 -8.95 11.35 -11.73
C LEU A 57 -9.23 10.36 -12.88
N LYS A 58 -9.97 9.27 -12.61
CA LYS A 58 -10.37 8.29 -13.63
C LYS A 58 -11.31 8.91 -14.67
N ASP A 59 -12.26 9.73 -14.24
CA ASP A 59 -13.19 10.45 -15.12
C ASP A 59 -12.45 11.50 -15.97
N ASN A 60 -11.49 12.19 -15.34
CA ASN A 60 -10.69 13.23 -15.99
C ASN A 60 -9.43 12.74 -16.69
N LYS A 61 -9.31 11.44 -17.01
CA LYS A 61 -8.11 10.83 -17.61
C LYS A 61 -7.54 11.60 -18.81
N LYS A 62 -8.39 12.20 -19.65
CA LYS A 62 -7.96 12.99 -20.81
C LYS A 62 -7.26 14.30 -20.41
N ASN A 63 -7.70 14.91 -19.31
CA ASN A 63 -7.23 16.19 -18.79
C ASN A 63 -6.06 16.09 -17.81
N LEU A 64 -5.67 14.87 -17.42
CA LEU A 64 -4.52 14.62 -16.56
C LEU A 64 -3.19 15.00 -17.23
N SER A 65 -2.22 15.38 -16.41
CA SER A 65 -0.82 15.54 -16.82
C SER A 65 -0.24 14.21 -17.33
N PRO A 66 0.82 14.24 -18.17
CA PRO A 66 1.49 13.03 -18.63
C PRO A 66 1.99 12.14 -17.48
N ALA A 67 2.47 12.75 -16.40
CA ALA A 67 2.97 12.05 -15.22
C ALA A 67 1.84 11.27 -14.51
N CYS A 68 0.70 11.91 -14.25
CA CYS A 68 -0.43 11.23 -13.61
C CYS A 68 -1.07 10.19 -14.55
N LYS A 69 -1.11 10.43 -15.87
CA LYS A 69 -1.57 9.42 -16.85
C LYS A 69 -0.74 8.14 -16.78
N ALA A 70 0.58 8.24 -16.64
CA ALA A 70 1.47 7.08 -16.55
C ALA A 70 1.09 6.16 -15.38
N VAL A 71 0.64 6.70 -14.25
CA VAL A 71 0.16 5.93 -13.10
C VAL A 71 -0.99 4.97 -13.48
N PHE A 72 -1.88 5.40 -14.36
CA PHE A 72 -3.02 4.59 -14.82
C PHE A 72 -2.64 3.61 -15.93
N SER A 73 -1.53 3.84 -16.63
CA SER A 73 -0.99 2.95 -17.67
C SER A 73 -0.08 1.87 -17.10
N SER A 74 0.63 2.16 -16.00
CA SER A 74 1.58 1.25 -15.34
C SER A 74 0.92 0.25 -14.39
N LYS A 75 -0.37 0.41 -14.08
CA LYS A 75 -1.13 -0.48 -13.17
C LYS A 75 -1.94 -1.55 -13.93
N LYS A 76 -1.39 -2.06 -15.03
CA LYS A 76 -1.98 -3.12 -15.84
C LYS A 76 -1.68 -4.50 -15.24
#